data_AF-A0A7J8NS80-F1
#
_entry.id   AF-A0A7J8NS80-F1
#
_cell.length_a   1.000
_cell.length_b   1.000
_cell.length_c   1.000
_cell.angle_alpha   90.00
_cell.angle_beta   90.00
_cell.angle_gamma   90.00
#
_symmetry.space_group_name_H-M   'P 1'
#
loop_
_entity.id
_entity.type
_entity.pdbx_description
1 polymer ?
#
loop_
_entity_poly.entity_id
_entity_poly.type
_entity_poly.pdbx_seq_one_letter_code
_entity_poly.pdbx_strand_id
1 'polypeptide(L)'
;EQLRAHGGLDVYLSLLDDELWSVIALDSLAVCLAHDNDNRKVEQALLKKEAIQKLVTFFQCCPEQHFVHILEPFLKIITKSSRINTTLAVNGLTPLLISRLDHQDAIARLNLLKLIKAVYEHHPRPKQLIVENDLPQKLKNLIEERRDGQRSGGQVLVKQMATSLLKALHINTVL
;
A
#
# COMPACT_ATOMS: atom_id res chain seq x y z
N GLU A 1 17.10 14.07 23.62
CA GLU A 1 16.44 13.06 22.75
C GLU A 1 15.09 13.49 22.13
N GLN A 2 14.38 14.50 22.65
CA GLN A 2 13.07 14.91 22.10
C GLN A 2 13.11 15.75 20.80
N LEU A 3 14.27 16.33 20.46
CA LEU A 3 14.48 17.07 19.20
C LEU A 3 14.57 16.15 17.96
N ARG A 4 14.95 14.87 18.14
CA ARG A 4 14.99 13.89 17.04
C ARG A 4 13.60 13.46 16.57
N ALA A 5 12.60 13.47 17.45
CA ALA A 5 11.28 12.93 17.14
C ALA A 5 10.41 13.85 16.26
N HIS A 6 10.53 15.17 16.42
CA HIS A 6 9.75 16.12 15.61
C HIS A 6 10.50 16.54 14.35
N GLY A 7 11.82 16.81 14.45
CA GLY A 7 12.61 17.18 13.27
C GLY A 7 12.94 16.01 12.34
N GLY A 8 13.06 14.78 12.87
CA GLY A 8 13.41 13.60 12.06
C GLY A 8 12.30 13.18 11.10
N LEU A 9 11.03 13.27 11.52
CA LEU A 9 9.91 12.87 10.67
C LEU A 9 9.71 13.82 9.49
N ASP A 10 9.81 15.13 9.74
CA ASP A 10 9.73 16.15 8.70
C ASP A 10 10.88 15.99 7.68
N VAL A 11 12.08 15.62 8.14
CA VAL A 11 13.21 15.27 7.26
C VAL A 11 12.88 14.06 6.40
N TYR A 12 12.39 12.95 6.96
CA TYR A 12 12.03 11.78 6.16
C TYR A 12 10.90 12.09 5.15
N LEU A 13 9.89 12.86 5.56
CA LEU A 13 8.86 13.31 4.63
C LEU A 13 9.46 14.19 3.53
N SER A 14 10.41 15.08 3.83
CA SER A 14 11.10 15.89 2.83
C SER A 14 11.89 15.04 1.82
N LEU A 15 12.54 13.97 2.29
CA LEU A 15 13.36 13.08 1.48
C LEU A 15 12.55 12.13 0.57
N LEU A 16 11.22 12.07 0.70
CA LEU A 16 10.38 11.33 -0.26
C LEU A 16 10.48 11.92 -1.68
N ASP A 17 10.83 13.20 -1.82
CA ASP A 17 11.02 13.85 -3.12
C ASP A 17 12.40 13.58 -3.73
N ASP A 18 13.30 12.92 -3.00
CA ASP A 18 14.66 12.62 -3.43
C ASP A 18 14.78 11.16 -3.91
N GLU A 19 15.16 10.95 -5.17
CA GLU A 19 15.20 9.62 -5.77
C GLU A 19 16.17 8.65 -5.07
N LEU A 20 17.27 9.15 -4.51
CA LEU A 20 18.29 8.34 -3.85
C LEU A 20 17.88 7.96 -2.42
N TRP A 21 17.18 8.87 -1.75
CA TRP A 21 16.83 8.71 -0.33
C TRP A 21 15.41 8.25 -0.07
N SER A 22 14.50 8.35 -1.04
CA SER A 22 13.08 8.12 -0.86
C SER A 22 12.73 6.74 -0.27
N VAL A 23 13.39 5.68 -0.75
CA VAL A 23 13.16 4.31 -0.24
C VAL A 23 13.59 4.19 1.23
N ILE A 24 14.77 4.73 1.57
CA ILE A 24 15.31 4.74 2.94
C ILE A 24 14.44 5.59 3.84
N ALA A 25 13.98 6.75 3.35
CA ALA A 25 13.10 7.64 4.07
C ALA A 25 11.77 6.97 4.38
N LEU A 26 11.15 6.30 3.40
CA LEU A 26 9.90 5.57 3.61
C LEU A 26 10.04 4.40 4.59
N ASP A 27 11.12 3.62 4.51
CA ASP A 27 11.37 2.54 5.49
C ASP A 27 11.62 3.13 6.89
N SER A 28 12.32 4.26 6.98
CA SER A 28 12.50 5.00 8.24
C SER A 28 11.18 5.48 8.83
N LEU A 29 10.25 5.98 8.01
CA LEU A 29 8.88 6.33 8.45
C LEU A 29 8.15 5.09 9.00
N ALA A 30 8.26 3.95 8.32
CA ALA A 30 7.66 2.70 8.78
C ALA A 30 8.24 2.23 10.11
N VAL A 31 9.57 2.30 10.28
CA VAL A 31 10.27 1.97 11.53
C VAL A 31 9.88 2.94 12.65
N CYS A 32 9.82 4.24 12.39
CA CYS A 32 9.37 5.24 13.35
C CYS A 32 7.94 4.96 13.83
N LEU A 33 7.03 4.63 12.91
CA LEU A 33 5.65 4.29 13.25
C LEU A 33 5.56 2.96 14.02
N ALA A 34 6.42 1.98 13.70
CA ALA A 34 6.45 0.69 14.40
C ALA A 34 6.83 0.85 15.89
N HIS A 35 7.72 1.79 16.20
CA HIS A 35 8.19 2.13 17.54
C HIS A 35 7.45 3.34 18.16
N ASP A 36 6.32 3.75 17.57
CA ASP A 36 5.54 4.86 18.12
C ASP A 36 5.02 4.50 19.51
N ASN A 37 5.20 5.41 20.45
CA ASN A 37 4.87 5.20 21.86
C ASN A 37 3.40 5.54 22.15
N ASP A 38 3.00 5.46 23.43
CA ASP A 38 1.61 5.67 23.85
C ASP A 38 1.03 7.03 23.44
N ASN A 39 1.87 8.05 23.25
CA ASN A 39 1.42 9.38 22.80
C ASN A 39 1.13 9.45 21.30
N ARG A 40 1.47 8.41 20.53
CA ARG A 40 1.22 8.24 19.10
C ARG A 40 1.63 9.44 18.24
N LYS A 41 2.79 10.02 18.55
CA LYS A 41 3.24 11.27 17.92
C LYS A 41 3.56 11.07 16.43
N VAL A 42 4.12 9.91 16.08
CA VAL A 42 4.42 9.58 14.68
C VAL A 42 3.14 9.36 13.90
N GLU A 43 2.18 8.61 14.44
CA GLU A 43 0.86 8.40 13.83
C GLU A 43 0.15 9.74 13.59
N GLN A 44 0.11 10.61 14.60
CA GLN A 44 -0.54 11.92 14.49
C GLN A 44 0.10 12.81 13.42
N ALA A 45 1.43 12.77 13.30
CA ALA A 45 2.13 13.56 12.29
C ALA A 45 1.92 13.02 10.87
N LEU A 46 1.89 11.69 10.69
CA LEU A 46 1.57 11.05 9.40
C LEU A 46 0.10 11.23 8.99
N LEU A 47 -0.80 11.45 9.95
CA LEU A 47 -2.21 11.76 9.70
C LEU A 47 -2.47 13.22 9.28
N LYS A 48 -1.46 14.10 9.34
CA LYS A 48 -1.60 15.46 8.81
C LYS A 48 -1.87 15.41 7.31
N LYS A 49 -2.72 16.33 6.83
CA LYS A 49 -3.15 16.39 5.42
C LYS A 49 -1.97 16.42 4.45
N GLU A 50 -0.95 17.20 4.79
CA GLU A 50 0.26 17.39 3.97
C GLU A 50 1.05 16.08 3.87
N ALA A 51 1.19 15.34 4.98
CA ALA A 51 1.90 14.06 5.00
C ALA A 51 1.14 12.99 4.20
N ILE A 52 -0.18 12.91 4.33
CA ILE A 52 -1.04 12.01 3.55
C ILE A 52 -0.92 12.31 2.06
N GLN A 53 -1.06 13.58 1.67
CA GLN A 53 -0.94 13.99 0.27
C GLN A 53 0.44 13.65 -0.28
N LYS A 54 1.50 13.85 0.51
CA LYS A 54 2.87 13.55 0.12
C LYS A 54 3.08 12.06 -0.10
N LEU A 55 2.59 11.19 0.78
CA LEU A 55 2.66 9.74 0.62
C LEU A 55 1.89 9.25 -0.62
N VAL A 56 0.68 9.77 -0.85
CA VAL A 56 -0.10 9.42 -2.05
C VAL A 56 0.61 9.87 -3.33
N THR A 57 1.13 11.09 -3.35
CA THR A 57 1.88 11.64 -4.49
C THR A 57 3.16 10.86 -4.74
N PHE A 58 3.89 10.50 -3.68
CA PHE A 58 5.08 9.68 -3.76
C PHE A 58 4.78 8.30 -4.38
N PHE A 59 3.71 7.63 -3.95
CA PHE A 59 3.30 6.35 -4.54
C PHE A 59 2.93 6.50 -6.03
N GLN A 60 2.18 7.55 -6.37
CA GLN A 60 1.76 7.83 -7.74
C GLN A 60 2.95 8.05 -8.69
N CYS A 61 3.91 8.87 -8.26
CA CYS A 61 5.05 9.30 -9.06
C CYS A 61 6.27 8.38 -8.97
N CYS A 62 6.21 7.30 -8.19
CA CYS A 62 7.34 6.40 -8.00
C CYS A 62 7.80 5.79 -9.33
N PRO A 63 9.09 5.94 -9.72
CA PRO A 63 9.65 5.32 -10.92
C PRO A 63 9.58 3.80 -10.86
N GLU A 64 9.33 3.16 -12.01
CA GLU A 64 9.14 1.70 -12.11
C GLU A 64 10.31 0.90 -11.51
N GLN A 65 11.55 1.36 -11.73
CA GLN A 65 12.76 0.73 -11.20
C GLN A 65 12.83 0.68 -9.66
N HIS A 66 12.15 1.60 -8.97
CA HIS A 66 12.11 1.67 -7.52
C HIS A 66 10.81 1.12 -6.92
N PHE A 67 9.80 0.89 -7.76
CA PHE A 67 8.44 0.63 -7.31
C PHE A 67 8.35 -0.58 -6.38
N VAL A 68 9.01 -1.69 -6.72
CA VAL A 68 9.00 -2.91 -5.88
C VAL A 68 9.54 -2.64 -4.48
N HIS A 69 10.53 -1.75 -4.36
CA HIS A 69 11.22 -1.44 -3.11
C HIS A 69 10.36 -0.58 -2.16
N ILE A 70 9.38 0.17 -2.66
CA ILE A 70 8.50 0.98 -1.81
C ILE A 70 7.29 0.20 -1.27
N LEU A 71 6.91 -0.91 -1.91
CA LEU A 71 5.68 -1.63 -1.56
C LEU A 71 5.70 -2.24 -0.15
N GLU A 72 6.83 -2.79 0.27
CA GLU A 72 6.95 -3.38 1.61
C GLU A 72 6.94 -2.31 2.72
N PRO A 73 7.72 -1.21 2.64
CA PRO A 73 7.56 -0.08 3.56
C PRO A 73 6.14 0.49 3.62
N PHE A 74 5.46 0.65 2.47
CA PHE A 74 4.04 1.05 2.47
C PHE A 74 3.15 0.05 3.21
N LEU A 75 3.38 -1.26 3.00
CA LEU A 75 2.61 -2.30 3.66
C LEU A 75 2.80 -2.24 5.18
N LYS A 76 4.04 -2.05 5.65
CA LYS A 76 4.34 -1.86 7.08
C LYS A 76 3.58 -0.66 7.66
N ILE A 77 3.53 0.46 6.94
CA ILE A 77 2.81 1.66 7.40
C ILE A 77 1.31 1.39 7.55
N ILE A 78 0.65 0.89 6.50
CA ILE A 78 -0.82 0.73 6.50
C ILE A 78 -1.30 -0.40 7.42
N THR A 79 -0.47 -1.42 7.66
CA THR A 79 -0.82 -2.51 8.60
C THR A 79 -0.57 -2.12 10.04
N LYS A 80 0.34 -1.17 10.31
CA LYS A 80 0.62 -0.69 11.67
C LYS A 80 -0.46 0.23 12.22
N SER A 81 -1.10 1.05 11.36
CA SER A 81 -2.18 1.96 11.77
C SER A 81 -3.37 1.88 10.83
N SER A 82 -4.50 1.38 11.35
CA SER A 82 -5.77 1.38 10.63
C SER A 82 -6.27 2.80 10.32
N ARG A 83 -5.93 3.79 11.15
CA ARG A 83 -6.28 5.21 10.92
C ARG A 83 -5.54 5.76 9.70
N ILE A 84 -4.23 5.51 9.60
CA ILE A 84 -3.42 5.92 8.44
C ILE A 84 -3.90 5.19 7.20
N ASN A 85 -4.13 3.87 7.29
CA ASN A 85 -4.66 3.07 6.19
C ASN A 85 -5.97 3.66 5.64
N THR A 86 -6.98 3.84 6.49
CA THR A 86 -8.27 4.41 6.10
C THR A 86 -8.09 5.80 5.50
N THR A 87 -7.23 6.64 6.09
CA THR A 87 -7.00 8.00 5.60
C THR A 87 -6.34 7.99 4.22
N LEU A 88 -5.31 7.16 3.98
CA LEU A 88 -4.68 7.03 2.66
C LEU A 88 -5.66 6.48 1.62
N ALA A 89 -6.44 5.45 1.99
CA ALA A 89 -7.41 4.81 1.10
C ALA A 89 -8.46 5.80 0.58
N VAL A 90 -9.04 6.61 1.46
CA VAL A 90 -10.06 7.62 1.07
C VAL A 90 -9.45 8.86 0.39
N ASN A 91 -8.12 9.04 0.45
CA ASN A 91 -7.40 10.13 -0.21
C ASN A 91 -6.63 9.68 -1.47
N GLY A 92 -7.11 8.63 -2.14
CA GLY A 92 -6.66 8.28 -3.49
C GLY A 92 -5.59 7.19 -3.60
N LEU A 93 -5.13 6.60 -2.49
CA LEU A 93 -4.20 5.47 -2.57
C LEU A 93 -4.81 4.25 -3.28
N THR A 94 -6.09 3.95 -3.01
CA THR A 94 -6.72 2.72 -3.52
C THR A 94 -6.74 2.60 -5.05
N PRO A 95 -7.21 3.59 -5.83
CA PRO A 95 -7.16 3.49 -7.29
C PRO A 95 -5.73 3.33 -7.82
N LEU A 96 -4.71 3.91 -7.15
CA LEU A 96 -3.30 3.76 -7.53
C LEU A 96 -2.78 2.33 -7.30
N LEU A 97 -3.14 1.70 -6.18
CA LEU A 97 -2.79 0.29 -5.93
C LEU A 97 -3.37 -0.61 -7.02
N ILE A 98 -4.63 -0.37 -7.36
CA ILE A 98 -5.39 -1.18 -8.31
C ILE A 98 -4.92 -0.96 -9.75
N SER A 99 -4.55 0.26 -10.12
CA SER A 99 -4.02 0.56 -11.47
C SER A 99 -2.66 -0.10 -11.72
N ARG A 100 -1.90 -0.42 -10.66
CA ARG A 100 -0.58 -1.05 -10.75
C ARG A 100 -0.63 -2.59 -10.73
N LEU A 101 -1.81 -3.21 -10.64
CA LEU A 101 -1.93 -4.68 -10.57
C LEU A 101 -1.42 -5.44 -11.81
N ASP A 102 -1.28 -4.78 -12.96
CA ASP A 102 -0.76 -5.39 -14.19
C ASP A 102 0.79 -5.37 -14.29
N HIS A 103 1.48 -4.97 -13.21
CA HIS A 103 2.93 -4.87 -13.17
C HIS A 103 3.65 -6.16 -13.63
N GLN A 104 4.81 -6.02 -14.29
CA GLN A 104 5.53 -7.18 -14.85
C GLN A 104 6.05 -8.15 -13.79
N ASP A 105 6.64 -7.60 -12.74
CA ASP A 105 7.16 -8.33 -11.59
C ASP A 105 6.05 -8.99 -10.75
N ALA A 106 6.20 -10.30 -10.46
CA ALA A 106 5.26 -11.06 -9.63
C ALA A 106 5.33 -10.74 -8.13
N ILE A 107 6.50 -10.38 -7.61
CA ILE A 107 6.70 -9.92 -6.22
C ILE A 107 5.96 -8.59 -6.02
N ALA A 108 6.08 -7.67 -6.99
CA ALA A 108 5.36 -6.40 -6.97
C ALA A 108 3.84 -6.63 -6.90
N ARG A 109 3.31 -7.48 -7.79
CA ARG A 109 1.89 -7.84 -7.82
C ARG A 109 1.44 -8.51 -6.52
N LEU A 110 2.25 -9.39 -5.95
CA LEU A 110 1.94 -10.03 -4.67
C LEU A 110 1.86 -9.00 -3.53
N ASN A 111 2.80 -8.05 -3.46
CA ASN A 111 2.77 -7.01 -2.44
C ASN A 111 1.63 -6.00 -2.66
N LEU A 112 1.27 -5.68 -3.90
CA LEU A 112 0.06 -4.92 -4.23
C LEU A 112 -1.21 -5.62 -3.75
N LEU A 113 -1.33 -6.93 -3.97
CA LEU A 113 -2.48 -7.69 -3.47
C LEU A 113 -2.57 -7.69 -1.93
N LYS A 114 -1.43 -7.72 -1.22
CA LYS A 114 -1.40 -7.57 0.25
C LYS A 114 -1.83 -6.17 0.68
N LEU A 115 -1.36 -5.13 -0.02
CA LEU A 115 -1.74 -3.74 0.24
C LEU A 115 -3.24 -3.54 0.04
N ILE A 116 -3.77 -4.02 -1.08
CA ILE A 116 -5.21 -3.99 -1.38
C ILE A 116 -5.98 -4.74 -0.29
N LYS A 117 -5.59 -5.96 0.07
CA LYS A 117 -6.24 -6.69 1.16
C LYS A 117 -6.32 -5.86 2.45
N ALA A 118 -5.19 -5.29 2.89
CA ALA A 118 -5.14 -4.47 4.11
C ALA A 118 -6.01 -3.22 4.03
N VAL A 119 -6.05 -2.55 2.87
CA VAL A 119 -6.93 -1.39 2.63
C VAL A 119 -8.39 -1.77 2.81
N TYR A 120 -8.83 -2.86 2.17
CA TYR A 120 -10.24 -3.25 2.17
C TYR A 120 -10.71 -3.77 3.53
N GLU A 121 -9.87 -4.48 4.28
CA GLU A 121 -10.21 -5.02 5.61
C GLU A 121 -10.60 -3.93 6.62
N HIS A 122 -10.04 -2.72 6.48
CA HIS A 122 -10.29 -1.60 7.39
C HIS A 122 -11.08 -0.44 6.76
N HIS A 123 -11.49 -0.57 5.49
CA HIS A 123 -12.18 0.51 4.79
C HIS A 123 -13.57 0.77 5.40
N PRO A 124 -14.00 2.03 5.62
CA PRO A 124 -15.32 2.34 6.17
C PRO A 124 -16.48 1.98 5.23
N ARG A 125 -16.20 1.86 3.92
CA ARG A 125 -17.18 1.53 2.89
C ARG A 125 -16.59 0.51 1.91
N PRO A 126 -16.35 -0.75 2.34
CA PRO A 126 -15.62 -1.71 1.52
C PRO A 126 -16.40 -2.05 0.25
N LYS A 127 -17.73 -2.22 0.33
CA LYS A 127 -18.60 -2.51 -0.83
C LYS A 127 -18.53 -1.44 -1.92
N GLN A 128 -18.64 -0.16 -1.56
CA GLN A 128 -18.57 0.95 -2.51
C GLN A 128 -17.23 0.92 -3.25
N LEU A 129 -16.14 0.75 -2.51
CA LEU A 129 -14.80 0.74 -3.07
C LEU A 129 -14.56 -0.50 -3.96
N ILE A 130 -15.13 -1.67 -3.63
CA ILE A 130 -15.09 -2.88 -4.50
C ILE A 130 -15.69 -2.57 -5.87
N VAL A 131 -16.88 -1.94 -5.88
CA VAL A 131 -17.63 -1.64 -7.10
C VAL A 131 -16.95 -0.56 -7.93
N GLU A 132 -16.57 0.56 -7.31
CA GLU A 132 -15.96 1.71 -8.02
C GLU A 132 -14.64 1.38 -8.72
N ASN A 133 -13.92 0.36 -8.23
CA ASN A 133 -12.62 -0.01 -8.78
C ASN A 133 -12.63 -1.29 -9.63
N ASP A 134 -13.82 -1.88 -9.86
CA ASP A 134 -14.00 -3.15 -10.58
C ASP A 134 -13.02 -4.25 -10.11
N LEU A 135 -12.78 -4.29 -8.79
CA LEU A 135 -11.76 -5.17 -8.21
C LEU A 135 -12.04 -6.66 -8.49
N PRO A 136 -13.28 -7.17 -8.40
CA PRO A 136 -13.55 -8.57 -8.69
C PRO A 136 -13.11 -8.99 -10.10
N GLN A 137 -13.34 -8.14 -11.10
CA GLN A 137 -12.93 -8.42 -12.46
C GLN A 137 -11.41 -8.37 -12.62
N LYS A 138 -10.74 -7.37 -12.03
CA LYS A 138 -9.27 -7.29 -12.04
C LYS A 138 -8.61 -8.51 -11.38
N LEU A 139 -9.18 -9.02 -10.28
CA LEU A 139 -8.70 -10.25 -9.64
C LEU A 139 -8.93 -11.49 -10.50
N LYS A 140 -10.10 -11.61 -11.16
CA LYS A 140 -10.36 -12.71 -12.12
C LYS A 140 -9.35 -12.69 -13.27
N ASN A 141 -9.09 -11.52 -13.84
CA ASN A 141 -8.10 -11.36 -14.90
C ASN A 141 -6.72 -11.87 -14.45
N LEU A 142 -6.26 -11.52 -13.24
CA LEU A 142 -4.98 -12.02 -12.68
C LEU A 142 -4.95 -13.54 -12.47
N ILE A 143 -6.08 -14.14 -12.09
CA ILE A 143 -6.21 -15.59 -11.88
C ILE A 143 -6.11 -16.33 -13.22
N GLU A 144 -6.79 -15.83 -14.24
CA GLU A 144 -6.86 -16.43 -15.57
C GLU A 144 -5.62 -16.16 -16.41
N GLU A 145 -4.90 -15.07 -16.12
CA GLU A 145 -3.73 -14.62 -16.84
C GLU A 145 -2.71 -15.73 -17.08
N ARG A 146 -2.27 -15.87 -18.33
CA ARG A 146 -1.17 -16.74 -18.74
C ARG A 146 -0.02 -15.84 -19.18
N ARG A 147 1.03 -15.76 -18.36
CA ARG A 147 2.28 -15.12 -18.77
C ARG A 147 3.19 -16.19 -19.37
N ASP A 148 3.34 -16.14 -20.69
CA ASP A 148 4.19 -17.07 -21.44
C ASP A 148 5.64 -16.97 -20.93
N GLY A 149 6.21 -18.10 -20.51
CA GLY A 149 7.62 -18.18 -20.14
C GLY A 149 7.95 -18.23 -18.64
N GLN A 150 6.97 -18.13 -17.73
CA GLN A 150 7.25 -18.30 -16.31
C GLN A 150 6.25 -19.21 -15.60
N ARG A 151 6.61 -20.50 -15.53
CA ARG A 151 6.31 -21.33 -14.34
C ARG A 151 7.15 -20.84 -13.15
N SER A 152 7.20 -19.53 -12.90
CA SER A 152 7.89 -18.97 -11.74
C SER A 152 6.94 -19.13 -10.55
N GLY A 153 7.45 -19.63 -9.41
CA GLY A 153 6.65 -19.78 -8.19
C GLY A 153 5.92 -18.49 -7.78
N GLY A 154 6.46 -17.33 -8.16
CA GLY A 154 5.83 -16.02 -7.97
C GLY A 154 4.44 -15.89 -8.60
N GLN A 155 4.24 -16.31 -9.85
CA GLN A 155 2.92 -16.22 -10.50
C GLN A 155 1.89 -17.11 -9.79
N VAL A 156 2.29 -18.27 -9.27
CA VAL A 156 1.41 -19.15 -8.50
C VAL A 156 0.95 -18.44 -7.21
N LEU A 157 1.86 -17.79 -6.50
CA LEU A 157 1.53 -17.02 -5.28
C LEU A 157 0.60 -15.84 -5.58
N VAL A 158 0.81 -15.13 -6.70
CA VAL A 158 -0.10 -14.06 -7.15
C VAL A 158 -1.51 -14.61 -7.36
N LYS A 159 -1.67 -15.72 -8.09
CA LYS A 159 -2.97 -16.34 -8.35
C LYS A 159 -3.64 -16.84 -7.07
N GLN A 160 -2.88 -17.45 -6.16
CA GLN A 160 -3.38 -17.90 -4.87
C GLN A 160 -3.88 -16.73 -4.01
N MET A 161 -3.10 -15.65 -3.92
CA MET A 161 -3.50 -14.44 -3.19
C MET A 161 -4.72 -13.78 -3.82
N ALA A 162 -4.75 -13.63 -5.15
CA ALA A 162 -5.90 -13.06 -5.86
C ALA A 162 -7.17 -13.89 -5.64
N THR A 163 -7.06 -15.22 -5.67
CA THR A 163 -8.19 -16.13 -5.37
C THR A 163 -8.68 -15.98 -3.93
N SER A 164 -7.76 -15.91 -2.97
CA SER A 164 -8.08 -15.71 -1.56
C SER A 164 -8.81 -14.38 -1.33
N LEU A 165 -8.28 -13.29 -1.91
CA LEU A 165 -8.89 -11.98 -1.83
C LEU A 165 -10.26 -11.96 -2.51
N LEU A 166 -10.40 -12.52 -3.71
CA LEU A 166 -11.68 -12.59 -4.42
C LEU A 166 -12.76 -13.29 -3.58
N LYS A 167 -12.42 -14.40 -2.92
CA LYS A 167 -13.34 -15.10 -2.01
C LYS A 167 -13.74 -14.23 -0.82
N ALA A 168 -12.78 -13.53 -0.21
CA ALA A 168 -13.06 -12.61 0.90
C ALA A 168 -13.99 -11.46 0.49
N LEU A 169 -13.79 -10.89 -0.71
CA LEU A 169 -14.66 -9.84 -1.23
C LEU A 169 -16.10 -10.32 -1.45
N HIS A 170 -16.29 -11.54 -1.96
CA HIS A 170 -17.64 -12.10 -2.16
C HIS A 170 -18.40 -12.25 -0.84
N ILE A 171 -17.74 -12.71 0.23
CA ILE A 171 -18.34 -12.79 1.57
C ILE A 171 -18.82 -11.40 2.02
N ASN A 172 -18.01 -10.36 1.79
CA ASN A 172 -18.34 -8.99 2.17
C ASN A 172 -19.43 -8.34 1.30
N THR A 173 -19.73 -8.87 0.12
CA THR A 173 -20.77 -8.34 -0.79
C THR A 173 -22.13 -9.06 -0.67
N VAL A 174 -22.17 -10.29 -0.15
CA VAL A 174 -23.38 -11.13 -0.09
C VAL A 174 -24.16 -10.99 1.24
N LEU A 175 -23.57 -10.37 2.26
CA LEU A 175 -24.26 -9.92 3.49
C LEU A 175 -24.83 -8.50 3.31
#